data_AF-A0A965RWQ8-F1
#
_entry.id   AF-A0A965RWQ8-F1
#
_cell.length_a   1.000
_cell.length_b   1.000
_cell.length_c   1.000
_cell.angle_alpha   90.00
_cell.angle_beta   90.00
_cell.angle_gamma   90.00
#
_symmetry.space_group_name_H-M   'P 1'
#
loop_
_entity.id
_entity.type
_entity.pdbx_description
1 polymer ?
#
loop_
_entity_poly.entity_id
_entity_poly.type
_entity_poly.pdbx_seq_one_letter_code
_entity_poly.pdbx_strand_id
1 'polypeptide(L)'
;SGRNRSHQVAAELNTTGWYSMVRHPLYFANFLIWIGLAIFLGNYWFVLILGLLFWLYYERIMFAEEQFLERKFSSKYIAWAERIPAFFPSMKHYEASDKDFSWKIVFKNEYPGLISSMTSLLFLVILKRTAKNHALSFSMNDLYFAIFILIFGLTFKLLKSKTSVFYEND
;
A
#
# COMPACT_ATOMS: atom_id res chain seq x y z
N SER A 1 4.90 -9.30 -4.68
CA SER A 1 3.90 -8.49 -5.40
C SER A 1 4.27 -8.38 -6.88
N GLY A 2 3.76 -9.29 -7.71
CA GLY A 2 3.89 -9.20 -9.16
C GLY A 2 2.76 -8.35 -9.73
N ARG A 3 2.94 -7.02 -9.77
CA ARG A 3 2.02 -6.15 -10.53
C ARG A 3 1.96 -6.66 -11.99
N ASN A 4 0.76 -6.90 -12.52
CA ASN A 4 0.50 -7.39 -13.89
C ASN A 4 1.17 -8.72 -14.27
N ARG A 5 0.99 -9.78 -13.49
CA ARG A 5 1.32 -11.15 -13.90
C ARG A 5 0.04 -11.97 -14.09
N SER A 6 -0.02 -12.81 -15.13
CA SER A 6 -1.17 -13.68 -15.42
C SER A 6 -1.37 -14.81 -14.39
N HIS A 7 -0.35 -15.08 -13.58
CA HIS A 7 -0.34 -16.12 -12.55
C HIS A 7 0.50 -15.67 -11.36
N GLN A 8 0.28 -16.28 -10.20
CA GLN A 8 1.06 -16.02 -9.00
C GLN A 8 2.48 -16.59 -9.15
N VAL A 9 3.48 -15.74 -8.93
CA VAL A 9 4.91 -16.10 -9.02
C VAL A 9 5.59 -15.74 -7.71
N ALA A 10 6.23 -16.74 -7.09
CA ALA A 10 7.10 -16.57 -5.93
C ALA A 10 8.33 -17.47 -6.11
N ALA A 11 9.50 -16.91 -6.42
CA ALA A 11 10.72 -17.70 -6.58
C ALA A 11 11.25 -18.18 -5.23
N GLU A 12 11.09 -17.35 -4.20
CA GLU A 12 11.54 -17.59 -2.83
C GLU A 12 10.48 -17.12 -1.84
N LEU A 13 10.50 -17.71 -0.64
CA LEU A 13 9.70 -17.24 0.49
C LEU A 13 10.50 -16.16 1.22
N ASN A 14 10.05 -14.91 1.12
CA ASN A 14 10.64 -13.81 1.88
C ASN A 14 10.16 -13.86 3.34
N THR A 15 11.09 -13.93 4.28
CA THR A 15 10.82 -14.10 5.71
C THR A 15 11.46 -13.02 6.58
N THR A 16 12.22 -12.09 5.98
CA THR A 16 12.97 -11.04 6.68
C THR A 16 12.33 -9.66 6.47
N GLY A 17 12.84 -8.66 7.20
CA GLY A 17 12.30 -7.30 7.18
C GLY A 17 10.85 -7.27 7.64
N TRP A 18 9.96 -6.64 6.87
CA TRP A 18 8.53 -6.58 7.22
C TRP A 18 7.85 -7.95 7.28
N TYR A 19 8.29 -8.92 6.48
CA TYR A 19 7.74 -10.29 6.49
C TYR A 19 8.14 -11.09 7.73
N SER A 20 9.12 -10.61 8.51
CA SER A 20 9.44 -11.19 9.82
C SER A 20 8.47 -10.76 10.92
N MET A 21 7.71 -9.67 10.70
CA MET A 21 6.80 -9.11 11.72
C MET A 21 5.33 -9.42 11.44
N VAL A 22 4.96 -9.62 10.17
CA VAL A 22 3.58 -9.90 9.73
C VAL A 22 3.61 -10.67 8.41
N ARG A 23 2.66 -11.59 8.21
CA ARG A 23 2.59 -12.38 6.97
C ARG A 23 2.19 -11.54 5.75
N HIS A 24 1.33 -10.53 5.98
CA HIS A 24 0.74 -9.70 4.92
C HIS A 24 1.01 -8.19 5.09
N PRO A 25 2.27 -7.73 5.03
CA PRO A 25 2.61 -6.33 5.31
C PRO A 25 1.97 -5.35 4.32
N LEU A 26 1.79 -5.74 3.06
CA LEU A 26 1.13 -4.91 2.05
C LEU A 26 -0.35 -4.68 2.36
N TYR A 27 -1.06 -5.71 2.83
CA TYR A 27 -2.47 -5.58 3.17
C TYR A 27 -2.67 -4.78 4.45
N PHE A 28 -1.76 -4.93 5.42
CA PHE A 28 -1.72 -4.05 6.59
C PHE A 28 -1.52 -2.58 6.20
N ALA A 29 -0.57 -2.27 5.32
CA ALA A 29 -0.37 -0.90 4.83
C ALA A 29 -1.60 -0.36 4.07
N ASN A 30 -2.21 -1.18 3.22
CA ASN A 30 -3.45 -0.79 2.51
C ASN A 30 -4.59 -0.49 3.48
N PHE A 31 -4.75 -1.29 4.54
CA PHE A 31 -5.76 -1.04 5.57
C PHE A 31 -5.58 0.33 6.22
N LEU A 32 -4.35 0.69 6.59
CA LEU A 32 -4.06 2.01 7.17
C LEU A 32 -4.42 3.15 6.21
N ILE A 33 -4.13 3.01 4.91
CA ILE A 33 -4.50 4.01 3.90
C ILE A 33 -6.04 4.15 3.82
N TRP A 34 -6.77 3.05 3.66
CA TRP A 34 -8.23 3.07 3.55
C TRP A 34 -8.92 3.61 4.81
N ILE A 35 -8.49 3.17 5.98
CA ILE A 35 -9.03 3.64 7.26
C ILE A 35 -8.69 5.11 7.49
N GLY A 36 -7.48 5.56 7.15
CA GLY A 36 -7.11 6.98 7.23
C GLY A 36 -8.01 7.87 6.38
N LEU A 37 -8.29 7.47 5.14
CA LEU A 37 -9.23 8.18 4.25
C LEU A 37 -10.67 8.17 4.80
N ALA A 38 -11.10 7.06 5.41
CA ALA A 38 -12.44 6.98 6.02
C ALA A 38 -12.57 7.85 7.28
N ILE A 39 -11.56 7.84 8.15
CA ILE A 39 -11.51 8.69 9.36
C ILE A 39 -11.55 10.16 8.97
N PHE A 40 -10.86 10.55 7.87
CA PHE A 40 -10.87 11.92 7.38
C PHE A 40 -12.29 12.46 7.09
N LEU A 41 -13.22 11.60 6.66
CA LEU A 41 -14.61 11.98 6.43
C LEU A 41 -15.35 12.29 7.74
N GLY A 42 -14.88 11.78 8.88
CA GLY A 42 -15.43 12.07 10.21
C GLY A 42 -16.72 11.33 10.53
N ASN A 43 -17.05 10.27 9.80
CA ASN A 43 -18.23 9.44 10.03
C ASN A 43 -17.82 8.08 10.61
N TYR A 44 -18.13 7.85 11.88
CA TYR A 44 -17.79 6.61 12.59
C TYR A 44 -18.40 5.36 11.94
N TRP A 45 -19.67 5.42 11.52
CA TRP A 45 -20.34 4.29 10.86
C TRP A 45 -19.68 3.95 9.53
N PHE A 46 -19.24 4.95 8.78
CA PHE A 46 -18.51 4.73 7.53
C PHE A 46 -17.18 4.02 7.77
N VAL A 47 -16.42 4.43 8.79
CA VAL A 47 -15.17 3.75 9.18
C VAL A 47 -15.42 2.30 9.57
N LEU A 48 -16.45 2.05 10.38
CA LEU A 48 -16.80 0.70 10.83
C LEU A 48 -17.19 -0.21 9.65
N ILE A 49 -18.10 0.26 8.79
CA ILE A 49 -18.55 -0.51 7.62
C ILE A 49 -17.38 -0.76 6.66
N LEU A 50 -16.56 0.25 6.37
CA LEU A 50 -15.40 0.09 5.49
C LEU A 50 -14.39 -0.90 6.09
N GLY A 51 -14.15 -0.86 7.40
CA GLY A 51 -13.27 -1.81 8.09
C GLY A 51 -13.78 -3.25 8.01
N LEU A 52 -15.08 -3.46 8.20
CA LEU A 52 -15.71 -4.79 8.06
C LEU A 52 -15.65 -5.30 6.62
N LEU A 53 -15.94 -4.45 5.64
CA LEU A 53 -15.84 -4.79 4.21
C LEU A 53 -14.39 -5.11 3.81
N PHE A 54 -13.44 -4.33 4.31
CA PHE A 54 -12.02 -4.60 4.12
C PHE A 54 -11.68 -5.98 4.66
N TRP A 55 -12.09 -6.32 5.89
CA TRP A 55 -11.81 -7.62 6.48
C TRP A 55 -12.40 -8.76 5.65
N LEU A 56 -13.70 -8.68 5.31
CA LEU A 56 -14.38 -9.71 4.51
C LEU A 56 -13.71 -9.96 3.15
N TYR A 57 -13.19 -8.89 2.52
CA TYR A 57 -12.57 -8.98 1.21
C TYR A 57 -11.10 -9.44 1.29
N TYR A 58 -10.29 -8.79 2.11
CA TYR A 58 -8.86 -9.08 2.20
C TYR A 58 -8.58 -10.40 2.92
N GLU A 59 -9.41 -10.84 3.87
CA GLU A 59 -9.30 -12.18 4.47
C GLU A 59 -9.31 -13.27 3.38
N ARG A 60 -10.24 -13.17 2.42
CA ARG A 60 -10.34 -14.15 1.33
C ARG A 60 -9.12 -14.13 0.41
N ILE A 61 -8.59 -12.94 0.13
CA ILE A 61 -7.37 -12.78 -0.68
C ILE A 61 -6.17 -13.37 0.06
N MET A 62 -6.00 -13.03 1.34
CA MET A 62 -4.95 -13.57 2.19
C MET A 62 -5.02 -15.09 2.22
N PHE A 63 -6.19 -15.67 2.47
CA PHE A 63 -6.37 -17.12 2.51
C PHE A 63 -6.00 -17.80 1.18
N ALA A 64 -6.38 -17.22 0.04
CA ALA A 64 -6.00 -17.76 -1.26
C ALA A 64 -4.48 -17.67 -1.51
N GLU A 65 -3.84 -16.58 -1.09
CA GLU A 65 -2.38 -16.39 -1.19
C GLU A 65 -1.63 -17.36 -0.26
N GLU A 66 -2.11 -17.56 0.96
CA GLU A 66 -1.54 -18.51 1.91
C GLU A 66 -1.62 -19.94 1.39
N GLN A 67 -2.76 -20.37 0.83
CA GLN A 67 -2.89 -21.68 0.19
C GLN A 67 -1.90 -21.86 -0.98
N PHE A 68 -1.69 -20.82 -1.79
CA PHE A 68 -0.70 -20.88 -2.86
C PHE A 68 0.72 -21.04 -2.32
N LEU A 69 1.08 -20.28 -1.29
CA LEU A 69 2.40 -20.35 -0.66
C LEU A 69 2.63 -21.68 0.06
N GLU A 70 1.61 -22.21 0.73
CA GLU A 70 1.65 -23.51 1.39
C GLU A 70 1.86 -24.64 0.37
N ARG A 71 1.12 -24.64 -0.74
CA ARG A 71 1.33 -25.63 -1.82
C ARG A 71 2.71 -25.54 -2.44
N LYS A 72 3.28 -24.33 -2.51
CA LYS A 72 4.57 -24.10 -3.17
C LYS A 72 5.78 -24.39 -2.29
N PHE A 73 5.72 -24.01 -1.02
CA PHE A 73 6.86 -24.06 -0.10
C PHE A 73 6.65 -25.04 1.07
N SER A 74 5.46 -25.65 1.17
CA SER A 74 5.10 -26.72 2.10
C SER A 74 5.57 -26.44 3.54
N SER A 75 6.40 -27.32 4.10
CA SER A 75 6.87 -27.23 5.49
C SER A 75 7.60 -25.93 5.81
N LYS A 76 8.33 -25.34 4.84
CA LYS A 76 9.04 -24.08 5.04
C LYS A 76 8.06 -22.92 5.29
N TYR A 77 6.95 -22.90 4.56
CA TYR A 77 5.90 -21.91 4.77
C TYR A 77 5.21 -22.10 6.13
N ILE A 78 4.82 -23.34 6.45
CA ILE A 78 4.10 -23.66 7.69
C ILE A 78 4.94 -23.25 8.92
N ALA A 79 6.21 -23.65 8.98
CA ALA A 79 7.10 -23.33 10.10
C ALA A 79 7.38 -21.82 10.27
N TRP A 80 7.31 -21.04 9.19
CA TRP A 80 7.36 -19.58 9.27
C TRP A 80 6.00 -19.01 9.72
N ALA A 81 4.90 -19.48 9.13
CA ALA A 81 3.57 -18.95 9.36
C ALA A 81 3.04 -19.20 10.79
N GLU A 82 3.44 -20.28 11.45
CA GLU A 82 3.10 -20.57 12.85
C GLU A 82 3.65 -19.52 13.84
N ARG A 83 4.75 -18.84 13.48
CA ARG A 83 5.42 -17.86 14.34
C ARG A 83 4.99 -16.43 14.07
N ILE A 84 4.52 -16.14 12.86
CA ILE A 84 4.30 -14.78 12.39
C ILE A 84 2.79 -14.47 12.32
N PRO A 85 2.31 -13.38 12.94
CA PRO A 85 0.89 -13.02 12.89
C PRO A 85 0.44 -12.73 11.46
N ALA A 86 -0.83 -13.05 11.16
CA ALA A 86 -1.39 -12.85 9.83
C ALA A 86 -1.39 -11.37 9.40
N PHE A 87 -1.88 -10.48 10.27
CA PHE A 87 -2.27 -9.13 9.87
C PHE A 87 -1.73 -7.99 10.75
N PHE A 88 -1.76 -8.12 12.07
CA PHE A 88 -1.20 -7.10 12.95
C PHE A 88 0.28 -7.38 13.22
N PRO A 89 1.20 -6.44 12.94
CA PRO A 89 2.62 -6.70 13.06
C PRO A 89 3.06 -6.86 14.52
N SER A 90 3.94 -7.84 14.75
CA SER A 90 4.62 -8.06 16.02
C SER A 90 6.10 -7.70 15.86
N MET A 91 6.53 -6.65 16.56
CA MET A 91 7.95 -6.22 16.55
C MET A 91 8.88 -7.23 17.22
N LYS A 92 8.34 -8.24 17.92
CA LYS A 92 9.13 -9.26 18.65
C LYS A 92 9.93 -10.18 17.74
N HIS A 93 9.48 -10.35 16.49
CA HIS A 93 10.06 -11.29 15.54
C HIS A 93 10.88 -10.60 14.45
N TYR A 94 11.30 -9.35 14.69
CA TYR A 94 12.03 -8.60 13.68
C TYR A 94 13.38 -9.28 13.35
N GLU A 95 13.52 -9.69 12.10
CA GLU A 95 14.76 -10.18 11.50
C GLU A 95 15.15 -9.23 10.37
N ALA A 96 16.37 -8.69 10.41
CA ALA A 96 16.86 -7.76 9.39
C ALA A 96 16.97 -8.46 8.02
N SER A 97 16.76 -7.69 6.95
CA SER A 97 16.94 -8.17 5.58
C SER A 97 18.41 -8.12 5.20
N ASP A 98 18.91 -9.16 4.52
CA ASP A 98 20.27 -9.18 3.96
C ASP A 98 20.46 -8.16 2.83
N LYS A 99 19.37 -7.66 2.26
CA LYS A 99 19.37 -6.61 1.23
C LYS A 99 19.18 -5.24 1.86
N ASP A 100 20.02 -4.30 1.44
CA ASP A 100 19.91 -2.89 1.81
C ASP A 100 18.64 -2.24 1.26
N PHE A 101 18.13 -1.26 2.01
CA PHE A 101 16.94 -0.52 1.61
C PHE A 101 17.26 0.50 0.52
N SER A 102 16.71 0.30 -0.69
CA SER A 102 16.86 1.23 -1.80
C SER A 102 15.68 2.20 -1.91
N TRP A 103 15.92 3.45 -1.50
CA TRP A 103 14.97 4.55 -1.75
C TRP A 103 14.70 4.76 -3.24
N LYS A 104 15.68 4.50 -4.10
CA LYS A 104 15.52 4.64 -5.56
C LYS A 104 14.46 3.68 -6.09
N ILE A 105 14.51 2.41 -5.68
CA ILE A 105 13.52 1.40 -6.08
C ILE A 105 12.14 1.77 -5.54
N VAL A 106 12.05 2.21 -4.28
CA VAL A 106 10.79 2.63 -3.67
C VAL A 106 10.16 3.76 -4.47
N PHE A 107 10.88 4.85 -4.71
CA PHE A 107 10.31 5.96 -5.47
C PHE A 107 10.01 5.61 -6.93
N LYS A 108 10.84 4.78 -7.58
CA LYS A 108 10.61 4.30 -8.96
C LYS A 108 9.28 3.54 -9.11
N ASN A 109 8.89 2.81 -8.07
CA ASN A 109 7.76 1.88 -8.11
C ASN A 109 6.51 2.41 -7.40
N GLU A 110 6.66 3.23 -6.36
CA GLU A 110 5.55 3.66 -5.51
C GLU A 110 5.07 5.09 -5.75
N TYR A 111 5.78 5.90 -6.55
CA TYR A 111 5.29 7.24 -6.90
C TYR A 111 3.87 7.26 -7.49
N PRO A 112 3.39 6.27 -8.30
CA PRO A 112 2.01 6.28 -8.79
C PRO A 112 1.00 6.06 -7.66
N GLY A 113 1.34 5.22 -6.68
CA GLY A 113 0.52 5.00 -5.49
C GLY A 113 0.44 6.23 -4.59
N LEU A 114 1.56 6.96 -4.46
CA LEU A 114 1.59 8.25 -3.75
C LEU A 114 0.71 9.30 -4.44
N ILE A 115 0.83 9.46 -5.77
CA ILE A 115 -0.03 10.36 -6.54
C ILE A 115 -1.50 9.99 -6.35
N SER A 116 -1.85 8.71 -6.51
CA SER A 116 -3.22 8.25 -6.33
C SER A 116 -3.75 8.60 -4.94
N SER A 117 -2.96 8.35 -3.89
CA SER A 117 -3.36 8.65 -2.51
C SER A 117 -3.58 10.16 -2.29
N MET A 118 -2.69 10.99 -2.82
CA MET A 118 -2.80 12.46 -2.74
C MET A 118 -4.02 12.98 -3.52
N THR A 119 -4.26 12.46 -4.73
CA THR A 119 -5.43 12.81 -5.53
C THR A 119 -6.73 12.37 -4.85
N SER A 120 -6.77 11.16 -4.27
CA SER A 120 -7.91 10.70 -3.48
C SER A 120 -8.18 11.62 -2.30
N LEU A 121 -7.14 12.03 -1.56
CA LEU A 121 -7.30 12.98 -0.45
C LEU A 121 -7.85 14.34 -0.92
N LEU A 122 -7.30 14.90 -2.00
CA LEU A 122 -7.80 16.15 -2.59
C LEU A 122 -9.27 16.04 -2.99
N PHE A 123 -9.64 14.94 -3.65
CA PHE A 123 -11.02 14.66 -4.00
C PHE A 123 -11.92 14.62 -2.77
N LEU A 124 -11.52 13.93 -1.70
CA LEU A 124 -12.30 13.88 -0.45
C LEU A 124 -12.43 15.25 0.23
N VAL A 125 -11.40 16.09 0.19
CA VAL A 125 -11.46 17.47 0.71
C VAL A 125 -12.53 18.28 -0.03
N ILE A 126 -12.51 18.25 -1.37
CA ILE A 126 -13.47 18.97 -2.21
C ILE A 126 -14.88 18.40 -2.03
N LEU A 127 -15.02 17.07 -1.98
CA LEU A 127 -16.29 16.37 -1.78
C LEU A 127 -16.90 16.74 -0.42
N LYS A 128 -16.12 16.66 0.66
CA LYS A 128 -16.57 17.00 2.02
C LYS A 128 -17.02 18.46 2.11
N ARG A 129 -16.29 19.38 1.47
CA ARG A 129 -16.66 20.79 1.42
C ARG A 129 -17.94 21.01 0.60
N THR A 130 -18.05 20.36 -0.55
CA THR A 130 -19.23 20.45 -1.42
C THR A 130 -20.47 19.89 -0.72
N ALA A 131 -20.35 18.77 -0.02
CA ALA A 131 -21.42 18.19 0.78
C ALA A 131 -21.87 19.14 1.90
N LYS A 132 -20.94 19.85 2.55
CA LYS A 132 -21.26 20.84 3.58
C LYS A 132 -21.93 22.10 3.04
N ASN A 133 -21.48 22.59 1.88
CA ASN A 133 -21.95 23.86 1.30
C ASN A 133 -23.14 23.68 0.35
N HIS A 134 -23.53 22.43 0.05
CA HIS A 134 -24.51 22.07 -0.98
C HIS A 134 -24.22 22.66 -2.37
N ALA A 135 -22.97 23.05 -2.61
CA ALA A 135 -22.51 23.68 -3.85
C ALA A 135 -21.04 23.34 -4.07
N LEU A 136 -20.69 23.07 -5.32
CA LEU A 136 -19.32 22.79 -5.72
C LEU A 136 -18.46 24.03 -5.48
N SER A 137 -17.44 23.90 -4.63
CA SER A 137 -16.57 25.02 -4.26
C SER A 137 -15.11 24.61 -4.26
N PHE A 138 -14.28 25.42 -4.93
CA PHE A 138 -12.84 25.26 -4.99
C PHE A 138 -12.15 26.41 -4.25
N SER A 139 -11.08 26.09 -3.55
CA SER A 139 -10.22 27.06 -2.88
C SER A 139 -8.87 27.13 -3.58
N MET A 140 -8.14 28.22 -3.35
CA MET A 140 -6.76 28.34 -3.84
C MET A 140 -5.85 27.23 -3.33
N ASN A 141 -6.09 26.74 -2.10
CA ASN A 141 -5.33 25.62 -1.54
C ASN A 141 -5.54 24.32 -2.34
N ASP A 142 -6.74 24.07 -2.85
CA ASP A 142 -7.02 22.90 -3.69
C ASP A 142 -6.25 22.98 -5.01
N LEU A 143 -6.18 24.19 -5.60
CA LEU A 143 -5.41 24.44 -6.81
C LEU A 143 -3.91 24.27 -6.57
N TYR A 144 -3.35 24.85 -5.50
CA TYR A 144 -1.94 24.66 -5.15
C TYR A 144 -1.59 23.20 -4.92
N PHE A 145 -2.46 22.45 -4.25
CA PHE A 145 -2.24 21.03 -4.02
C PHE A 145 -2.36 20.21 -5.31
N ALA A 146 -3.29 20.54 -6.21
CA ALA A 146 -3.40 19.92 -7.53
C ALA A 146 -2.14 20.17 -8.39
N ILE A 147 -1.63 21.41 -8.39
CA ILE A 147 -0.39 21.78 -9.08
C ILE A 147 0.80 21.00 -8.49
N PHE A 148 0.87 20.90 -7.16
CA PHE A 148 1.91 20.11 -6.49
C PHE A 148 1.86 18.64 -6.91
N ILE A 149 0.69 18.00 -6.91
CA ILE A 149 0.52 16.60 -7.38
C ILE A 149 1.01 16.45 -8.82
N LEU A 150 0.64 17.39 -9.69
CA LEU A 150 1.02 17.36 -11.10
C LEU A 150 2.54 17.52 -11.29
N ILE A 151 3.16 18.50 -10.63
CA ILE A 151 4.61 18.73 -10.69
C ILE A 151 5.36 17.52 -10.11
N PHE A 152 4.94 17.01 -8.96
CA PHE A 152 5.50 15.82 -8.34
C PHE A 152 5.44 14.64 -9.30
N GLY A 153 4.26 14.37 -9.87
CA GLY A 153 4.06 13.24 -10.77
C GLY A 153 4.80 13.36 -12.09
N LEU A 154 4.86 14.54 -12.69
CA LEU A 154 5.66 14.80 -13.88
C LEU A 154 7.15 14.63 -13.59
N THR A 155 7.64 15.16 -12.47
CA THR A 155 9.03 14.99 -12.03
C THR A 155 9.41 13.52 -11.95
N PHE A 156 8.65 12.69 -11.21
CA PHE A 156 8.96 11.27 -11.08
C PHE A 156 8.78 10.49 -12.40
N LYS A 157 7.79 10.85 -13.22
CA LYS A 157 7.61 10.26 -14.55
C LYS A 157 8.79 10.57 -15.47
N LEU A 158 9.29 11.81 -15.46
CA LEU A 158 10.45 12.23 -16.25
C LEU A 158 11.74 11.58 -15.73
N LEU A 159 11.98 11.59 -14.41
CA LEU A 159 13.11 10.90 -13.80
C LEU A 159 13.13 9.41 -14.21
N LYS A 160 11.98 8.73 -14.14
CA LYS A 160 11.87 7.32 -14.52
C LYS A 160 12.07 7.04 -16.01
N SER A 161 11.59 7.92 -16.89
CA SER A 161 11.59 7.68 -18.34
C SER A 161 12.78 8.29 -19.09
N LYS A 162 13.43 9.31 -18.54
CA LYS A 162 14.46 10.12 -19.22
C LYS A 162 15.81 10.14 -18.53
N THR A 163 15.94 9.60 -17.31
CA THR A 163 17.21 9.65 -16.57
C THR A 163 17.63 8.28 -16.08
N SER A 164 18.91 8.15 -15.74
CA SER A 164 19.46 6.96 -15.09
C SER A 164 19.33 6.97 -13.56
N VAL A 165 18.63 7.95 -12.97
CA VAL A 165 18.57 8.18 -11.51
C VAL A 165 18.08 6.96 -10.73
N PHE A 166 17.16 6.18 -11.30
CA PHE A 166 16.61 4.96 -10.68
C PHE A 166 17.21 3.65 -11.21
N TYR A 167 18.38 3.72 -11.85
CA TYR A 167 19.18 2.54 -12.17
C TYR A 167 20.15 2.32 -11.00
N GLU A 168 20.11 1.12 -10.45
CA GLU A 168 21.13 0.60 -9.57
C GLU A 168 21.82 -0.52 -10.34
N ASN A 169 23.15 -0.55 -10.24
CA ASN A 169 23.91 -1.72 -10.69
C ASN A 169 23.69 -2.76 -9.60
N ASP A 170 22.92 -3.79 -9.91
CA ASP A 170 22.85 -5.00 -9.08
C ASP A 170 24.22 -5.68 -9.02
#